data_AF-A0ABD5GMX2-F1
#
_entry.id   AF-A0ABD5GMX2-F1
#
_cell.length_a   1.000
_cell.length_b   1.000
_cell.length_c   1.000
_cell.angle_alpha   90.00
_cell.angle_beta   90.00
_cell.angle_gamma   90.00
#
_symmetry.space_group_name_H-M   'P 1'
#
loop_
_entity.id
_entity.type
_entity.pdbx_description
1 polymer ?
#
loop_
_entity_poly.entity_id
_entity_poly.type
_entity_poly.pdbx_seq_one_letter_code
_entity_poly.pdbx_strand_id
1 'polypeptide(L)'
;MSTTADRFSSLLHLVRLHFGVGAVVLIEPDGPLACDGIDQQKATRALVSGTPQLVGRCPIADGGELLLFDDQPREVNPDALAEFANLASELLNRHREVSDMSECLRVLKENEQRLALAVAGSGTGIWDRDVVNGRIHYSPGWKSMLGYAVGEISDRIEDSYGRIHPDDLDYVRRTMLDHFEQRTPDYQVEHRLQRKDGSYIWVSSRGKVVERDEQGRALRMIGTTTDITEMKRMARRLEQNIELLTDLTNEIPGMVFQYLRHPDGSGEYRYVSAGSLDIYGLSPEQVKVGRERILALIHPDDLPGYLNALETSAMALTPWHREYRVCLASGEVGWRLGNAHPKRLGDGSVLWHGFITDISEQKRIEAELQALAITDFLTQLPNRRHFMTRLEEQLARLQRPGNSGAALLMFDLDHFKGINDRWGHSAGDEALRHFATLLSEQMRRVDFAGRMGGEEFAVVLNDADHRSAMVFAQRLQQRLEDVPLLYQGERIPLTVSIGITTLGADDITAAGALSRSDMALYRAKAEGRNRIEVH
;
A
#
# COMPACT_ATOMS: atom_id res chain seq x y z
N MET A 1 -66.96 4.51 -31.15
CA MET A 1 -66.28 5.55 -31.96
C MET A 1 -66.28 5.04 -33.38
N SER A 2 -67.08 5.66 -34.27
CA SER A 2 -67.01 5.38 -35.71
C SER A 2 -65.59 5.70 -36.17
N THR A 3 -64.97 4.75 -36.89
CA THR A 3 -63.57 4.86 -37.34
C THR A 3 -63.44 6.00 -38.35
N THR A 4 -62.25 6.57 -38.52
CA THR A 4 -62.04 7.66 -39.49
C THR A 4 -62.44 7.25 -40.91
N ALA A 5 -62.19 5.99 -41.26
CA ALA A 5 -62.65 5.38 -42.51
C ALA A 5 -64.18 5.41 -42.66
N ASP A 6 -64.94 5.19 -41.57
CA ASP A 6 -66.40 5.26 -41.60
C ASP A 6 -66.92 6.68 -41.87
N ARG A 7 -66.20 7.72 -41.42
CA ARG A 7 -66.62 9.12 -41.64
C ARG A 7 -66.41 9.57 -43.08
N PHE A 8 -65.25 9.24 -43.67
CA PHE A 8 -65.00 9.49 -45.09
C PHE A 8 -65.91 8.62 -45.97
N SER A 9 -66.11 7.35 -45.61
CA SER A 9 -67.05 6.47 -46.33
C SER A 9 -68.49 6.97 -46.26
N SER A 10 -68.96 7.48 -45.12
CA SER A 10 -70.30 8.07 -44.97
C SER A 10 -70.46 9.33 -45.82
N LEU A 11 -69.43 10.20 -45.87
CA LEU A 11 -69.43 11.38 -46.73
C LEU A 11 -69.49 10.98 -48.20
N LEU A 12 -68.62 10.07 -48.65
CA LEU A 12 -68.59 9.64 -50.06
C LEU A 12 -69.87 8.92 -50.47
N HIS A 13 -70.48 8.17 -49.57
CA HIS A 13 -71.78 7.55 -49.80
C HIS A 13 -72.90 8.59 -50.00
N LEU A 14 -72.91 9.65 -49.18
CA LEU A 14 -73.84 10.77 -49.35
C LEU A 14 -73.62 11.50 -50.69
N VAL A 15 -72.35 11.75 -51.06
CA VAL A 15 -72.00 12.36 -52.35
C VAL A 15 -72.49 11.49 -53.50
N ARG A 16 -72.24 10.17 -53.44
CA ARG A 16 -72.65 9.21 -54.48
C ARG A 16 -74.16 9.20 -54.67
N LEU A 17 -74.92 9.17 -53.59
CA LEU A 17 -76.38 9.21 -53.61
C LEU A 17 -76.92 10.55 -54.12
N HIS A 18 -76.34 11.67 -53.68
CA HIS A 18 -76.78 13.02 -54.07
C HIS A 18 -76.64 13.26 -55.58
N PHE A 19 -75.49 12.89 -56.15
CA PHE A 19 -75.25 13.04 -57.59
C PHE A 19 -75.71 11.83 -58.41
N GLY A 20 -76.11 10.74 -57.74
CA GLY A 20 -76.58 9.49 -58.33
C GLY A 20 -75.56 8.77 -59.22
N VAL A 21 -74.26 8.94 -58.94
CA VAL A 21 -73.15 8.44 -59.77
C VAL A 21 -72.72 7.02 -59.40
N GLY A 22 -72.05 6.34 -60.33
CA GLY A 22 -71.57 4.98 -60.15
C GLY A 22 -70.56 4.82 -59.02
N ALA A 23 -69.62 5.77 -58.88
CA ALA A 23 -68.59 5.77 -57.86
C ALA A 23 -68.09 7.18 -57.50
N VAL A 24 -67.53 7.32 -56.29
CA VAL A 24 -66.92 8.56 -55.78
C VAL A 24 -65.58 8.23 -55.13
N VAL A 25 -64.57 9.03 -55.41
CA VAL A 25 -63.21 8.84 -54.91
C VAL A 25 -62.71 10.15 -54.32
N LEU A 26 -62.22 10.09 -53.08
CA LEU A 26 -61.44 11.16 -52.47
C LEU A 26 -59.97 10.81 -52.61
N ILE A 27 -59.19 11.67 -53.26
CA ILE A 27 -57.75 11.50 -53.44
C ILE A 27 -56.97 12.55 -52.66
N GLU A 28 -55.80 12.14 -52.16
CA GLU A 28 -54.71 13.01 -51.71
C GLU A 28 -53.54 12.91 -52.71
N PRO A 29 -52.52 13.78 -52.64
CA PRO A 29 -51.37 13.74 -53.55
C PRO A 29 -50.67 12.37 -53.65
N ASP A 30 -50.73 11.58 -52.57
CA ASP A 30 -50.09 10.26 -52.47
C ASP A 30 -51.00 9.09 -52.91
N GLY A 31 -52.26 9.35 -53.29
CA GLY A 31 -53.19 8.34 -53.82
C GLY A 31 -54.63 8.42 -53.28
N PRO A 32 -55.50 7.45 -53.62
CA PRO A 32 -56.90 7.44 -53.19
C PRO A 32 -57.04 7.15 -51.69
N LEU A 33 -57.50 8.16 -50.94
CA LEU A 33 -57.69 8.08 -49.49
C LEU A 33 -58.94 7.25 -49.14
N ALA A 34 -60.06 7.48 -49.84
CA ALA A 34 -61.31 6.77 -49.61
C ALA A 34 -62.12 6.65 -50.92
N CYS A 35 -62.89 5.57 -51.04
CA CYS A 35 -63.71 5.30 -52.22
C CYS A 35 -65.10 4.79 -51.79
N ASP A 36 -66.15 5.16 -52.54
CA ASP A 36 -67.46 4.52 -52.47
C ASP A 36 -67.93 4.10 -53.87
N GLY A 37 -68.57 2.93 -53.98
CA GLY A 37 -69.00 2.35 -55.25
C GLY A 37 -67.89 1.75 -56.14
N ILE A 38 -66.61 1.93 -55.76
CA ILE A 38 -65.44 1.35 -56.43
C ILE A 38 -64.38 0.99 -55.39
N ASP A 39 -63.61 -0.07 -55.63
CA ASP A 39 -62.47 -0.42 -54.77
C ASP A 39 -61.23 0.45 -55.10
N GLN A 40 -60.29 0.60 -54.15
CA GLN A 40 -59.11 1.46 -54.33
C GLN A 40 -58.22 1.07 -55.52
N GLN A 41 -58.10 -0.23 -55.84
CA GLN A 41 -57.30 -0.68 -56.99
C GLN A 41 -57.97 -0.29 -58.32
N LYS A 42 -59.29 -0.42 -58.42
CA LYS A 42 -60.08 0.01 -59.58
C LYS A 42 -60.16 1.52 -59.66
N ALA A 43 -60.23 2.26 -58.55
CA ALA A 43 -60.15 3.72 -58.53
C ALA A 43 -58.83 4.21 -59.11
N THR A 44 -57.71 3.61 -58.68
CA THR A 44 -56.37 3.92 -59.21
C THR A 44 -56.28 3.61 -60.71
N ARG A 45 -56.88 2.50 -61.16
CA ARG A 45 -56.96 2.18 -62.60
C ARG A 45 -57.86 3.15 -63.37
N ALA A 46 -59.01 3.53 -62.83
CA ALA A 46 -59.94 4.46 -63.46
C ALA A 46 -59.31 5.86 -63.69
N LEU A 47 -58.46 6.30 -62.76
CA LEU A 47 -57.66 7.53 -62.90
C LEU A 47 -56.69 7.48 -64.11
N VAL A 48 -56.24 6.28 -64.50
CA VAL A 48 -55.28 6.08 -65.60
C VAL A 48 -55.99 5.68 -66.90
N SER A 49 -57.03 4.84 -66.83
CA SER A 49 -57.75 4.28 -67.98
C SER A 49 -58.93 5.12 -68.44
N GLY A 50 -59.38 6.09 -67.63
CA GLY A 50 -60.55 6.94 -67.91
C GLY A 50 -61.89 6.18 -67.94
N THR A 51 -61.95 4.98 -67.36
CA THR A 51 -63.12 4.09 -67.34
C THR A 51 -63.32 3.49 -65.95
N PRO A 52 -64.47 3.70 -65.27
CA PRO A 52 -65.63 4.54 -65.65
C PRO A 52 -65.25 6.01 -65.93
N GLN A 53 -66.10 6.74 -66.67
CA GLN A 53 -65.79 8.11 -67.10
C GLN A 53 -65.85 9.08 -65.92
N LEU A 54 -64.90 10.01 -65.87
CA LEU A 54 -64.90 11.09 -64.88
C LEU A 54 -65.98 12.11 -65.25
N VAL A 55 -67.02 12.22 -64.43
CA VAL A 55 -68.17 13.11 -64.68
C VAL A 55 -68.13 14.39 -63.83
N GLY A 56 -67.33 14.41 -62.78
CA GLY A 56 -67.13 15.62 -61.97
C GLY A 56 -65.80 15.55 -61.22
N ARG A 57 -65.15 16.71 -61.07
CA ARG A 57 -63.94 16.88 -60.27
C ARG A 57 -64.00 18.19 -59.51
N CYS A 58 -63.57 18.19 -58.26
CA CYS A 58 -63.44 19.41 -57.48
C CYS A 58 -62.19 19.32 -56.59
N PRO A 59 -61.32 20.34 -56.61
CA PRO A 59 -60.16 20.36 -55.74
C PRO A 59 -60.60 20.51 -54.28
N ILE A 60 -59.90 19.82 -53.39
CA ILE A 60 -59.99 20.00 -51.94
C ILE A 60 -58.67 20.58 -51.42
N ALA A 61 -58.61 20.94 -50.14
CA ALA A 61 -57.38 21.48 -49.54
C ALA A 61 -56.15 20.57 -49.74
N ASP A 62 -54.96 21.17 -49.72
CA ASP A 62 -53.65 20.50 -49.77
C ASP A 62 -53.43 19.56 -50.96
N GLY A 63 -54.00 19.90 -52.13
CA GLY A 63 -53.74 19.20 -53.38
C GLY A 63 -54.48 17.88 -53.55
N GLY A 64 -55.45 17.57 -52.69
CA GLY A 64 -56.40 16.49 -52.92
C GLY A 64 -57.51 16.87 -53.91
N GLU A 65 -58.26 15.86 -54.37
CA GLU A 65 -59.44 16.08 -55.22
C GLU A 65 -60.60 15.15 -54.82
N LEU A 66 -61.82 15.65 -54.98
CA LEU A 66 -63.04 14.85 -54.94
C LEU A 66 -63.50 14.56 -56.37
N LEU A 67 -63.55 13.28 -56.72
CA LEU A 67 -63.80 12.80 -58.07
C LEU A 67 -65.06 11.94 -58.13
N LEU A 68 -65.91 12.19 -59.12
CA LEU A 68 -67.12 11.44 -59.39
C LEU A 68 -66.97 10.68 -60.70
N PHE A 69 -67.33 9.39 -60.69
CA PHE A 69 -67.25 8.52 -61.85
C PHE A 69 -68.62 7.88 -62.15
N ASP A 70 -68.96 7.80 -63.43
CA ASP A 70 -70.16 7.12 -63.91
C ASP A 70 -69.91 6.46 -65.28
N ASP A 71 -70.68 5.43 -65.62
CA ASP A 71 -70.56 4.72 -66.90
C ASP A 71 -71.21 5.48 -68.06
N GLN A 72 -72.06 6.46 -67.73
CA GLN A 72 -72.73 7.36 -68.67
C GLN A 72 -72.32 8.82 -68.40
N PRO A 73 -72.20 9.67 -69.43
CA PRO A 73 -71.93 11.09 -69.24
C PRO A 73 -73.09 11.73 -68.48
N ARG A 74 -72.78 12.44 -67.39
CA ARG A 74 -73.75 13.11 -66.51
C ARG A 74 -73.31 14.54 -66.24
N GLU A 75 -74.24 15.49 -66.30
CA GLU A 75 -73.99 16.86 -65.84
C GLU A 75 -74.06 16.92 -64.32
N VAL A 76 -73.00 17.42 -63.69
CA VAL A 76 -72.88 17.57 -62.24
C VAL A 76 -73.00 19.04 -61.89
N ASN A 77 -73.82 19.37 -60.88
CA ASN A 77 -73.91 20.74 -60.37
C ASN A 77 -72.60 21.14 -59.68
N PRO A 78 -71.85 22.13 -60.20
CA PRO A 78 -70.54 22.51 -59.66
C PRO A 78 -70.63 23.13 -58.26
N ASP A 79 -71.71 23.86 -57.93
CA ASP A 79 -71.86 24.52 -56.62
C ASP A 79 -72.08 23.48 -55.51
N ALA A 80 -72.97 22.51 -55.75
CA ALA A 80 -73.20 21.40 -54.83
C ALA A 80 -71.93 20.55 -54.65
N LEU A 81 -71.16 20.34 -55.72
CA LEU A 81 -69.92 19.58 -55.64
C LEU A 81 -68.86 20.32 -54.80
N ALA A 82 -68.80 21.64 -54.91
CA ALA A 82 -67.92 22.48 -54.10
C ALA A 82 -68.26 22.43 -52.60
N GLU A 83 -69.54 22.37 -52.22
CA GLU A 83 -69.95 22.21 -50.82
C GLU A 83 -69.47 20.89 -50.22
N PHE A 84 -69.61 19.78 -50.96
CA PHE A 84 -69.09 18.47 -50.52
C PHE A 84 -67.57 18.43 -50.48
N ALA A 85 -66.89 19.11 -51.41
CA ALA A 85 -65.44 19.25 -51.41
C ALA A 85 -64.94 20.07 -50.19
N ASN A 86 -65.65 21.13 -49.80
CA ASN A 86 -65.35 21.88 -48.58
C ASN A 86 -65.53 21.03 -47.32
N LEU A 87 -66.62 20.25 -47.24
CA LEU A 87 -66.84 19.33 -46.11
C LEU A 87 -65.78 18.22 -46.04
N ALA A 88 -65.36 17.69 -47.20
CA ALA A 88 -64.25 16.75 -47.28
C ALA A 88 -62.94 17.38 -46.77
N SER A 89 -62.65 18.62 -47.16
CA SER A 89 -61.48 19.39 -46.71
C SER A 89 -61.48 19.61 -45.19
N GLU A 90 -62.63 19.97 -44.61
CA GLU A 90 -62.74 20.19 -43.16
C GLU A 90 -62.53 18.89 -42.36
N LEU A 91 -63.08 17.77 -42.84
CA LEU A 91 -62.86 16.46 -42.22
C LEU A 91 -61.41 16.00 -42.31
N LEU A 92 -60.72 16.30 -43.42
CA LEU A 92 -59.29 16.02 -43.60
C LEU A 92 -58.43 16.78 -42.62
N ASN A 93 -58.62 18.10 -42.52
CA ASN A 93 -57.88 18.95 -41.60
C ASN A 93 -58.04 18.48 -40.15
N ARG A 94 -59.29 18.21 -39.74
CA ARG A 94 -59.57 17.72 -38.38
C ARG A 94 -58.96 16.35 -38.11
N HIS A 95 -58.88 15.48 -39.11
CA HIS A 95 -58.23 14.18 -38.94
C HIS A 95 -56.72 14.32 -38.73
N ARG A 96 -56.06 15.18 -39.53
CA ARG A 96 -54.63 15.45 -39.41
C ARG A 96 -54.29 16.08 -38.06
N GLU A 97 -55.03 17.09 -37.61
CA GLU A 97 -54.82 17.71 -36.29
C GLU A 97 -54.86 16.69 -35.14
N VAL A 98 -55.81 15.75 -35.18
CA VAL A 98 -55.94 14.69 -34.16
C VAL A 98 -54.78 13.69 -34.25
N SER A 99 -54.30 13.38 -35.47
CA SER A 99 -53.16 12.50 -35.70
C SER A 99 -51.86 13.13 -35.16
N ASP A 100 -51.60 14.38 -35.51
CA ASP A 100 -50.42 15.14 -35.08
C ASP A 100 -50.36 15.28 -33.56
N MET A 101 -51.50 15.58 -32.93
CA MET A 101 -51.61 15.64 -31.47
C MET A 101 -51.30 14.29 -30.81
N SER A 102 -51.81 13.20 -31.39
CA SER A 102 -51.58 11.84 -30.86
C SER A 102 -50.13 11.41 -30.99
N GLU A 103 -49.47 11.76 -32.10
CA GLU A 103 -48.04 11.51 -32.31
C GLU A 103 -47.17 12.35 -31.37
N CYS A 104 -47.48 13.64 -31.20
CA CYS A 104 -46.77 14.51 -30.25
C CYS A 104 -46.87 13.96 -28.82
N LEU A 105 -48.07 13.52 -28.40
CA LEU A 105 -48.28 12.89 -27.10
C LEU A 105 -47.51 11.57 -26.95
N ARG A 106 -47.43 10.75 -28.01
CA ARG A 106 -46.64 9.52 -28.00
C ARG A 106 -45.15 9.81 -27.81
N VAL A 107 -44.59 10.74 -28.58
CA VAL A 107 -43.18 11.15 -28.48
C VAL A 107 -42.86 11.70 -27.10
N LEU A 108 -43.74 12.54 -26.54
CA LEU A 108 -43.59 13.07 -25.20
C LEU A 108 -43.54 11.94 -24.16
N LYS A 109 -44.45 10.97 -24.26
CA LYS A 109 -44.53 9.82 -23.34
C LYS A 109 -43.32 8.90 -23.45
N GLU A 110 -42.82 8.66 -24.66
CA GLU A 110 -41.59 7.88 -24.89
C GLU A 110 -40.37 8.60 -24.30
N ASN A 111 -40.25 9.91 -24.49
CA ASN A 111 -39.18 10.70 -23.89
C ASN A 111 -39.26 10.72 -22.36
N GLU A 112 -40.45 10.87 -21.78
CA GLU A 112 -40.67 10.82 -20.34
C GLU A 112 -40.26 9.45 -19.77
N GLN A 113 -40.66 8.35 -20.41
CA GLN A 113 -40.24 7.01 -20.03
C GLN A 113 -38.73 6.81 -20.13
N ARG A 114 -38.11 7.32 -21.20
CA ARG A 114 -36.66 7.21 -21.41
C ARG A 114 -35.87 7.99 -20.36
N LEU A 115 -36.31 9.20 -20.02
CA LEU A 115 -35.73 10.02 -18.96
C LEU A 115 -35.93 9.35 -17.58
N ALA A 116 -37.12 8.80 -17.31
CA ALA A 116 -37.40 8.09 -16.06
C ALA A 116 -36.50 6.85 -15.88
N LEU A 117 -36.26 6.08 -16.95
CA LEU A 117 -35.37 4.92 -16.93
C LEU A 117 -33.90 5.31 -16.72
N ALA A 118 -33.44 6.39 -17.37
CA ALA A 118 -32.07 6.88 -17.21
C ALA A 118 -31.79 7.32 -15.77
N VAL A 119 -32.76 7.96 -15.11
CA VAL A 119 -32.67 8.37 -13.70
C VAL A 119 -32.69 7.15 -12.78
N ALA A 120 -33.63 6.20 -13.00
CA ALA A 120 -33.79 5.01 -12.16
C ALA A 120 -32.53 4.13 -12.13
N GLY A 121 -31.82 3.98 -13.25
CA GLY A 121 -30.58 3.18 -13.33
C GLY A 121 -29.37 3.77 -12.60
N SER A 122 -29.40 5.07 -12.26
CA SER A 122 -28.26 5.78 -11.65
C SER A 122 -28.22 5.73 -10.12
N GLY A 123 -29.19 5.07 -9.48
CA GLY A 123 -29.35 5.14 -8.03
C GLY A 123 -29.71 6.54 -7.53
N THR A 124 -30.33 7.35 -8.38
CA THR A 124 -30.75 8.72 -8.09
C THR A 124 -32.27 8.83 -8.09
N GLY A 125 -32.84 9.31 -7.00
CA GLY A 125 -34.23 9.69 -6.87
C GLY A 125 -34.42 11.18 -7.15
N ILE A 126 -35.62 11.57 -7.60
CA ILE A 126 -36.00 12.97 -7.82
C ILE A 126 -37.05 13.34 -6.78
N TRP A 127 -37.00 14.58 -6.31
CA TRP A 127 -38.03 15.17 -5.49
C TRP A 127 -38.40 16.57 -6.00
N ASP A 128 -39.68 16.91 -5.86
CA ASP A 128 -40.25 18.19 -6.25
C ASP A 128 -41.06 18.74 -5.07
N ARG A 129 -40.61 19.86 -4.53
CA ARG A 129 -41.14 20.47 -3.32
C ARG A 129 -41.92 21.73 -3.67
N ASP A 130 -43.19 21.71 -3.33
CA ASP A 130 -44.05 22.89 -3.22
C ASP A 130 -43.81 23.53 -1.84
N VAL A 131 -43.13 24.67 -1.85
CA VAL A 131 -42.69 25.37 -0.63
C VAL A 131 -43.88 26.04 0.05
N VAL A 132 -44.89 26.48 -0.70
CA VAL A 132 -46.05 27.22 -0.19
C VAL A 132 -47.01 26.30 0.54
N ASN A 133 -47.32 25.15 -0.06
CA ASN A 133 -48.29 24.19 0.47
C ASN A 133 -47.66 23.15 1.40
N GLY A 134 -46.34 23.18 1.60
CA GLY A 134 -45.62 22.22 2.43
C GLY A 134 -45.67 20.79 1.87
N ARG A 135 -45.80 20.65 0.55
CA ARG A 135 -45.90 19.34 -0.12
C ARG A 135 -44.61 18.97 -0.83
N ILE A 136 -44.28 17.69 -0.83
CA ILE A 136 -43.13 17.14 -1.55
C ILE A 136 -43.55 15.88 -2.30
N HIS A 137 -43.30 15.89 -3.60
CA HIS A 137 -43.50 14.74 -4.46
C HIS A 137 -42.17 14.02 -4.67
N TYR A 138 -42.17 12.70 -4.48
CA TYR A 138 -41.00 11.85 -4.70
C TYR A 138 -41.21 10.94 -5.89
N SER A 139 -40.20 10.83 -6.76
CA SER A 139 -40.24 9.92 -7.89
C SER A 139 -40.28 8.45 -7.42
N PRO A 140 -40.78 7.51 -8.24
CA PRO A 140 -40.76 6.09 -7.91
C PRO A 140 -39.36 5.58 -7.58
N GLY A 141 -38.32 6.03 -8.31
CA GLY A 141 -36.93 5.68 -8.04
C GLY A 141 -36.45 6.14 -6.66
N TRP A 142 -36.89 7.32 -6.20
CA TRP A 142 -36.59 7.80 -4.84
C TRP A 142 -37.22 6.91 -3.77
N LYS A 143 -38.50 6.54 -3.95
CA LYS A 143 -39.22 5.67 -3.00
C LYS A 143 -38.58 4.28 -2.92
N SER A 144 -38.26 3.69 -4.08
CA SER A 144 -37.59 2.39 -4.18
C SER A 144 -36.20 2.37 -3.53
N MET A 145 -35.42 3.45 -3.65
CA MET A 145 -34.10 3.57 -2.99
C MET A 145 -34.17 3.38 -1.47
N LEU A 146 -35.26 3.85 -0.85
CA LEU A 146 -35.50 3.71 0.59
C LEU A 146 -36.33 2.46 0.96
N GLY A 147 -36.72 1.65 -0.03
CA GLY A 147 -37.49 0.41 0.17
C GLY A 147 -39.00 0.62 0.34
N TYR A 148 -39.55 1.76 -0.09
CA TYR A 148 -40.98 2.05 -0.04
C TYR A 148 -41.65 1.84 -1.39
N ALA A 149 -42.88 1.34 -1.36
CA ALA A 149 -43.75 1.25 -2.53
C ALA A 149 -44.45 2.59 -2.83
N VAL A 150 -45.02 2.69 -4.04
CA VAL A 150 -45.81 3.86 -4.44
C VAL A 150 -47.03 3.97 -3.53
N GLY A 151 -47.17 5.12 -2.87
CA GLY A 151 -48.28 5.42 -1.94
C GLY A 151 -47.99 5.14 -0.47
N GLU A 152 -46.85 4.54 -0.12
CA GLU A 152 -46.48 4.29 1.29
C GLU A 152 -45.82 5.49 1.99
N ILE A 153 -45.38 6.49 1.22
CA ILE A 153 -44.75 7.71 1.74
C ILE A 153 -45.72 8.87 1.60
N SER A 154 -45.89 9.61 2.70
CA SER A 154 -46.63 10.87 2.75
C SER A 154 -45.97 11.95 1.90
N ASP A 155 -46.80 12.76 1.24
CA ASP A 155 -46.36 13.92 0.47
C ASP A 155 -46.19 15.17 1.35
N ARG A 156 -46.25 15.07 2.69
CA ARG A 156 -46.00 16.21 3.59
C ARG A 156 -44.52 16.39 3.85
N ILE A 157 -44.05 17.63 3.80
CA ILE A 157 -42.64 17.93 4.03
C ILE A 157 -42.21 17.65 5.47
N GLU A 158 -43.08 17.83 6.46
CA GLU A 158 -42.74 17.58 7.86
C GLU A 158 -42.32 16.11 8.07
N ASP A 159 -43.02 15.18 7.41
CA ASP A 159 -42.75 13.75 7.46
C ASP A 159 -41.40 13.40 6.82
N SER A 160 -40.90 14.24 5.89
CA SER A 160 -39.57 14.05 5.29
C SER A 160 -38.43 14.26 6.27
N TYR A 161 -38.57 15.25 7.16
CA TYR A 161 -37.56 15.53 8.18
C TYR A 161 -37.48 14.40 9.22
N GLY A 162 -38.57 13.68 9.46
CA GLY A 162 -38.58 12.52 10.36
C GLY A 162 -37.74 11.33 9.88
N ARG A 163 -37.41 11.26 8.57
CA ARG A 163 -36.54 10.22 8.00
C ARG A 163 -35.06 10.57 8.05
N ILE A 164 -34.71 11.81 8.37
CA ILE A 164 -33.32 12.25 8.50
C ILE A 164 -32.79 11.77 9.85
N HIS A 165 -31.54 11.31 9.88
CA HIS A 165 -30.90 10.95 11.14
C HIS A 165 -30.87 12.15 12.11
N PRO A 166 -31.17 11.97 13.41
CA PRO A 166 -31.26 13.07 14.37
C PRO A 166 -30.06 14.02 14.37
N ASP A 167 -28.83 13.49 14.38
CA ASP A 167 -27.60 14.30 14.35
C ASP A 167 -27.45 15.18 13.10
N ASP A 168 -28.06 14.79 11.98
CA ASP A 168 -27.89 15.47 10.69
C ASP A 168 -28.98 16.55 10.48
N LEU A 169 -30.07 16.50 11.27
CA LEU A 169 -31.29 17.27 11.05
C LEU A 169 -31.06 18.79 11.08
N ASP A 170 -30.33 19.28 12.08
CA ASP A 170 -30.10 20.71 12.29
C ASP A 170 -29.27 21.31 11.15
N TYR A 171 -28.22 20.61 10.73
CA TYR A 171 -27.37 20.99 9.61
C TYR A 171 -28.17 20.99 8.30
N VAL A 172 -28.94 19.94 8.01
CA VAL A 172 -29.76 19.86 6.79
C VAL A 172 -30.78 21.01 6.72
N ARG A 173 -31.47 21.30 7.83
CA ARG A 173 -32.42 22.42 7.91
C ARG A 173 -31.73 23.76 7.66
N ARG A 174 -30.57 23.98 8.26
CA ARG A 174 -29.79 25.21 8.08
C ARG A 174 -29.36 25.40 6.63
N THR A 175 -28.81 24.36 5.99
CA THR A 175 -28.41 24.43 4.57
C THR A 175 -29.61 24.67 3.65
N MET A 176 -30.78 24.13 3.97
CA MET A 176 -32.02 24.43 3.24
C MET A 176 -32.44 25.89 3.37
N LEU A 177 -32.41 26.43 4.61
CA LEU A 177 -32.74 27.83 4.88
C LEU A 177 -31.78 28.78 4.17
N ASP A 178 -30.47 28.53 4.25
CA ASP A 178 -29.46 29.33 3.57
C ASP A 178 -29.70 29.39 2.05
N HIS A 179 -30.12 28.29 1.43
CA HIS A 179 -30.47 28.29 0.00
C HIS A 179 -31.79 29.02 -0.30
N PHE A 180 -32.82 28.88 0.54
CA PHE A 180 -34.08 29.62 0.38
C PHE A 180 -33.88 31.12 0.48
N GLU A 181 -33.02 31.56 1.40
CA GLU A 181 -32.60 32.95 1.60
C GLU A 181 -31.54 33.43 0.60
N GLN A 182 -31.20 32.62 -0.40
CA GLN A 182 -30.25 32.96 -1.47
C GLN A 182 -28.82 33.24 -0.97
N ARG A 183 -28.45 32.74 0.21
CA ARG A 183 -27.06 32.80 0.72
C ARG A 183 -26.15 31.81 0.01
N THR A 184 -26.71 30.76 -0.59
CA THR A 184 -26.00 29.80 -1.44
C THR A 184 -26.66 29.67 -2.82
N PRO A 185 -25.88 29.49 -3.89
CA PRO A 185 -26.41 29.40 -5.25
C PRO A 185 -27.23 28.12 -5.49
N ASP A 186 -26.88 27.03 -4.81
CA ASP A 186 -27.51 25.72 -4.91
C ASP A 186 -27.62 25.08 -3.51
N TYR A 187 -28.55 24.16 -3.33
CA TYR A 187 -28.63 23.31 -2.15
C TYR A 187 -27.85 22.02 -2.39
N GLN A 188 -26.91 21.71 -1.49
CA GLN A 188 -26.17 20.46 -1.52
C GLN A 188 -25.82 20.01 -0.10
N VAL A 189 -26.16 18.76 0.21
CA VAL A 189 -25.91 18.17 1.53
C VAL A 189 -25.73 16.66 1.43
N GLU A 190 -24.76 16.13 2.17
CA GLU A 190 -24.63 14.70 2.44
C GLU A 190 -25.17 14.39 3.84
N HIS A 191 -26.14 13.50 3.94
CA HIS A 191 -26.77 13.15 5.21
C HIS A 191 -27.33 11.73 5.19
N ARG A 192 -27.75 11.24 6.36
CA ARG A 192 -28.34 9.92 6.50
C ARG A 192 -29.86 9.96 6.41
N LEU A 193 -30.42 9.09 5.56
CA LEU A 193 -31.86 8.82 5.47
C LEU A 193 -32.19 7.42 5.99
N GLN A 194 -33.27 7.31 6.74
CA GLN A 194 -33.79 6.06 7.24
C GLN A 194 -34.61 5.33 6.17
N ARG A 195 -34.29 4.06 5.95
CA ARG A 195 -35.05 3.12 5.12
C ARG A 195 -36.26 2.59 5.88
N LYS A 196 -37.18 1.95 5.14
CA LYS A 196 -38.37 1.31 5.71
C LYS A 196 -38.05 0.24 6.78
N ASP A 197 -36.91 -0.44 6.64
CA ASP A 197 -36.43 -1.47 7.58
C ASP A 197 -35.77 -0.88 8.85
N GLY A 198 -35.71 0.44 8.97
CA GLY A 198 -35.09 1.15 10.10
C GLY A 198 -33.59 1.40 9.94
N SER A 199 -32.93 0.82 8.93
CA SER A 199 -31.52 1.06 8.64
C SER A 199 -31.29 2.44 8.02
N TYR A 200 -30.07 2.97 8.12
CA TYR A 200 -29.71 4.26 7.52
C TYR A 200 -28.84 4.08 6.28
N ILE A 201 -29.09 4.91 5.27
CA ILE A 201 -28.21 5.09 4.11
C ILE A 201 -27.67 6.50 4.04
N TRP A 202 -26.44 6.63 3.53
CA TRP A 202 -25.88 7.93 3.20
C TRP A 202 -26.39 8.37 1.84
N VAL A 203 -26.90 9.59 1.76
CA VAL A 203 -27.36 10.19 0.50
C VAL A 203 -26.69 11.53 0.26
N SER A 204 -26.41 11.84 -1.01
CA SER A 204 -26.11 13.20 -1.47
C SER A 204 -27.38 13.80 -2.05
N SER A 205 -27.96 14.78 -1.36
CA SER A 205 -29.11 15.53 -1.86
C SER A 205 -28.66 16.85 -2.46
N ARG A 206 -29.10 17.13 -3.69
CA ARG A 206 -28.83 18.37 -4.42
C ARG A 206 -30.13 18.95 -4.94
N GLY A 207 -30.31 20.26 -4.92
CA GLY A 207 -31.52 20.86 -5.46
C GLY A 207 -31.41 22.36 -5.68
N LYS A 208 -32.40 22.90 -6.40
CA LYS A 208 -32.46 24.30 -6.77
C LYS A 208 -33.90 24.82 -6.74
N VAL A 209 -34.07 26.02 -6.22
CA VAL A 209 -35.35 26.75 -6.33
C VAL A 209 -35.55 27.14 -7.79
N VAL A 210 -36.62 26.63 -8.41
CA VAL A 210 -36.94 26.83 -9.83
C VAL A 210 -37.97 27.95 -10.04
N GLU A 211 -38.77 28.25 -9.02
CA GLU A 211 -39.80 29.30 -9.07
C GLU A 211 -39.74 30.14 -7.79
N ARG A 212 -39.82 31.46 -7.94
CA ARG A 212 -39.87 32.46 -6.85
C ARG A 212 -40.98 33.46 -7.10
N ASP A 213 -41.51 34.05 -6.03
CA ASP A 213 -42.47 35.16 -6.13
C ASP A 213 -41.78 36.51 -6.39
N GLU A 214 -42.58 37.55 -6.59
CA GLU A 214 -42.11 38.94 -6.82
C GLU A 214 -41.27 39.49 -5.66
N GLN A 215 -41.39 38.93 -4.45
CA GLN A 215 -40.61 39.30 -3.27
C GLN A 215 -39.35 38.43 -3.10
N GLY A 216 -39.06 37.54 -4.05
CA GLY A 216 -37.89 36.67 -4.05
C GLY A 216 -38.01 35.43 -3.15
N ARG A 217 -39.20 35.15 -2.59
CA ARG A 217 -39.43 33.95 -1.76
C ARG A 217 -39.57 32.71 -2.64
N ALA A 218 -39.06 31.58 -2.18
CA ALA A 218 -39.10 30.32 -2.92
C ALA A 218 -40.54 29.77 -2.99
N LEU A 219 -41.00 29.44 -4.20
CA LEU A 219 -42.31 28.82 -4.44
C LEU A 219 -42.17 27.32 -4.68
N ARG A 220 -41.20 26.93 -5.51
CA ARG A 220 -40.98 25.53 -5.90
C ARG A 220 -39.50 25.20 -5.98
N MET A 221 -39.13 24.02 -5.50
CA MET A 221 -37.76 23.53 -5.50
C MET A 221 -37.70 22.10 -6.00
N ILE A 222 -36.81 21.83 -6.95
CA ILE A 222 -36.60 20.50 -7.50
C ILE A 222 -35.19 20.05 -7.16
N GLY A 223 -35.03 18.76 -6.88
CA GLY A 223 -33.72 18.20 -6.62
C GLY A 223 -33.63 16.71 -6.85
N THR A 224 -32.42 16.22 -6.65
CA THR A 224 -32.05 14.82 -6.71
C THR A 224 -31.51 14.36 -5.37
N THR A 225 -31.62 13.07 -5.13
CA THR A 225 -31.02 12.37 -3.99
C THR A 225 -30.33 11.14 -4.56
N THR A 226 -29.03 11.00 -4.34
CA THR A 226 -28.25 9.83 -4.81
C THR A 226 -27.77 9.04 -3.60
N ASP A 227 -27.93 7.72 -3.61
CA ASP A 227 -27.36 6.84 -2.59
C ASP A 227 -25.82 6.79 -2.75
N ILE A 228 -25.11 7.27 -1.72
CA ILE A 228 -23.64 7.30 -1.67
C ILE A 228 -23.09 6.33 -0.61
N THR A 229 -23.90 5.39 -0.13
CA THR A 229 -23.52 4.47 0.96
C THR A 229 -22.32 3.60 0.58
N GLU A 230 -22.33 3.00 -0.61
CA GLU A 230 -21.19 2.19 -1.07
C GLU A 230 -19.92 3.02 -1.26
N MET A 231 -20.04 4.25 -1.77
CA MET A 231 -18.90 5.16 -1.89
C MET A 231 -18.30 5.51 -0.52
N LYS A 232 -19.13 5.85 0.47
CA LYS A 232 -18.68 6.10 1.85
C LYS A 232 -18.07 4.85 2.49
N ARG A 233 -18.64 3.67 2.25
CA ARG A 233 -18.09 2.38 2.76
C ARG A 233 -16.73 2.07 2.16
N MET A 234 -16.54 2.27 0.85
CA MET A 234 -15.26 2.06 0.18
C MET A 234 -14.20 3.05 0.68
N ALA A 235 -14.54 4.34 0.79
CA ALA A 235 -13.65 5.35 1.34
C ALA A 235 -13.20 5.00 2.77
N ARG A 236 -14.15 4.64 3.65
CA ARG A 236 -13.85 4.25 5.03
C ARG A 236 -13.01 2.97 5.12
N ARG A 237 -13.25 1.99 4.25
CA ARG A 237 -12.41 0.77 4.16
C ARG A 237 -10.98 1.11 3.72
N LEU A 238 -10.81 2.04 2.79
CA LEU A 238 -9.50 2.48 2.35
C LEU A 238 -8.74 3.18 3.48
N GLU A 239 -9.41 4.09 4.21
CA GLU A 239 -8.85 4.75 5.40
C GLU A 239 -8.42 3.73 6.45
N GLN A 240 -9.29 2.78 6.81
CA GLN A 240 -8.99 1.72 7.77
C GLN A 240 -7.82 0.82 7.33
N ASN A 241 -7.71 0.54 6.03
CA ASN A 241 -6.58 -0.23 5.50
C ASN A 241 -5.26 0.56 5.57
N ILE A 242 -5.28 1.87 5.31
CA ILE A 242 -4.08 2.73 5.41
C ILE A 242 -3.63 2.84 6.87
N GLU A 243 -4.55 3.01 7.81
CA GLU A 243 -4.28 2.99 9.25
C GLU A 243 -3.66 1.64 9.65
N LEU A 244 -4.32 0.53 9.32
CA LEU A 244 -3.80 -0.81 9.63
C LEU A 244 -2.40 -1.06 9.06
N LEU A 245 -2.14 -0.67 7.81
CA LEU A 245 -0.82 -0.84 7.20
C LEU A 245 0.25 0.01 7.91
N THR A 246 -0.12 1.21 8.37
CA THR A 246 0.76 2.11 9.12
C THR A 246 1.06 1.56 10.51
N ASP A 247 0.06 1.00 11.19
CA ASP A 247 0.23 0.36 12.50
C ASP A 247 1.12 -0.88 12.39
N LEU A 248 0.84 -1.78 11.44
CA LEU A 248 1.63 -2.99 11.23
C LEU A 248 3.10 -2.71 10.91
N THR A 249 3.36 -1.65 10.14
CA THR A 249 4.74 -1.26 9.78
C THR A 249 5.48 -0.56 10.92
N ASN A 250 4.76 0.07 11.85
CA ASN A 250 5.32 0.66 13.07
C ASN A 250 5.58 -0.38 14.18
N GLU A 251 4.88 -1.52 14.16
CA GLU A 251 5.12 -2.63 15.09
C GLU A 251 6.35 -3.49 14.71
N ILE A 252 6.82 -3.42 13.47
CA ILE A 252 8.03 -4.15 13.04
C ILE A 252 9.25 -3.54 13.74
N PRO A 253 10.07 -4.34 14.46
CA PRO A 253 11.33 -3.86 15.02
C PRO A 253 12.26 -3.34 13.93
N GLY A 254 12.40 -2.02 13.85
CA GLY A 254 13.23 -1.32 12.88
C GLY A 254 12.48 -0.33 11.99
N MET A 255 13.15 0.15 10.96
CA MET A 255 12.61 1.15 10.03
C MET A 255 12.22 0.48 8.72
N VAL A 256 10.93 0.46 8.40
CA VAL A 256 10.41 0.08 7.08
C VAL A 256 10.45 1.32 6.19
N PHE A 257 10.91 1.14 4.94
CA PHE A 257 11.04 2.26 4.02
C PHE A 257 10.73 1.88 2.57
N GLN A 258 10.32 2.90 1.82
CA GLN A 258 10.35 2.90 0.36
C GLN A 258 11.25 4.03 -0.12
N TYR A 259 12.31 3.68 -0.83
CA TYR A 259 13.26 4.63 -1.39
C TYR A 259 13.19 4.59 -2.91
N LEU A 260 12.99 5.74 -3.54
CA LEU A 260 12.97 5.89 -4.98
C LEU A 260 14.24 6.61 -5.43
N ARG A 261 14.90 6.08 -6.46
CA ARG A 261 15.96 6.77 -7.20
C ARG A 261 15.47 7.07 -8.60
N HIS A 262 15.53 8.34 -8.98
CA HIS A 262 15.22 8.81 -10.31
C HIS A 262 16.38 8.54 -11.29
N PRO A 263 16.14 8.59 -12.61
CA PRO A 263 17.19 8.41 -13.62
C PRO A 263 18.32 9.45 -13.55
N ASP A 264 18.05 10.64 -13.02
CA ASP A 264 19.04 11.71 -12.82
C ASP A 264 19.97 11.50 -11.62
N GLY A 265 19.76 10.42 -10.85
CA GLY A 265 20.54 10.09 -9.65
C GLY A 265 20.04 10.74 -8.37
N SER A 266 19.04 11.63 -8.44
CA SER A 266 18.32 12.10 -7.26
C SER A 266 17.51 10.96 -6.62
N GLY A 267 17.23 11.07 -5.33
CA GLY A 267 16.44 10.05 -4.66
C GLY A 267 15.70 10.59 -3.45
N GLU A 268 14.54 10.00 -3.19
CA GLU A 268 13.59 10.41 -2.17
C GLU A 268 13.05 9.20 -1.41
N TYR A 269 12.70 9.40 -0.14
CA TYR A 269 11.95 8.42 0.63
C TYR A 269 10.45 8.67 0.45
N ARG A 270 9.74 7.78 -0.24
CA ARG A 270 8.28 7.89 -0.43
C ARG A 270 7.51 7.47 0.81
N TYR A 271 8.06 6.51 1.55
CA TYR A 271 7.47 5.99 2.78
C TYR A 271 8.59 5.66 3.77
N VAL A 272 8.36 5.97 5.04
CA VAL A 272 9.25 5.71 6.18
C VAL A 272 8.36 5.46 7.39
N SER A 273 8.55 4.34 8.09
CA SER A 273 7.83 4.04 9.34
C SER A 273 8.40 4.82 10.53
N ALA A 274 7.62 4.90 11.61
CA ALA A 274 8.00 5.60 12.84
C ALA A 274 9.29 5.04 13.49
N GLY A 275 9.62 3.77 13.23
CA GLY A 275 10.87 3.14 13.70
C GLY A 275 12.15 3.78 13.17
N SER A 276 12.06 4.71 12.22
CA SER A 276 13.17 5.61 11.84
C SER A 276 13.73 6.41 13.02
N LEU A 277 12.89 6.74 14.01
CA LEU A 277 13.31 7.46 15.22
C LEU A 277 14.23 6.58 16.07
N ASP A 278 13.89 5.31 16.25
CA ASP A 278 14.72 4.39 17.03
C ASP A 278 16.00 4.01 16.27
N ILE A 279 15.90 3.86 14.94
CA ILE A 279 17.04 3.45 14.10
C ILE A 279 18.06 4.58 13.92
N TYR A 280 17.62 5.81 13.66
CA TYR A 280 18.50 6.92 13.29
C TYR A 280 18.38 8.16 14.19
N GLY A 281 17.42 8.22 15.12
CA GLY A 281 17.10 9.44 15.85
C GLY A 281 16.39 10.50 15.00
N LEU A 282 15.81 10.10 13.86
CA LEU A 282 15.14 11.00 12.92
C LEU A 282 13.67 10.62 12.77
N SER A 283 12.78 11.60 12.84
CA SER A 283 11.36 11.40 12.50
C SER A 283 11.18 11.10 11.00
N PRO A 284 10.08 10.40 10.61
CA PRO A 284 9.75 10.15 9.21
C PRO A 284 9.73 11.42 8.36
N GLU A 285 9.23 12.52 8.90
CA GLU A 285 9.16 13.83 8.25
C GLU A 285 10.56 14.38 7.97
N GLN A 286 11.48 14.25 8.93
CA GLN A 286 12.87 14.67 8.74
C GLN A 286 13.58 13.82 7.69
N VAL A 287 13.33 12.51 7.62
CA VAL A 287 13.92 11.64 6.60
C VAL A 287 13.38 11.98 5.20
N LYS A 288 12.10 12.31 5.07
CA LYS A 288 11.46 12.69 3.80
C LYS A 288 11.99 14.00 3.21
N VAL A 289 12.53 14.92 4.03
CA VAL A 289 13.10 16.19 3.55
C VAL A 289 14.32 15.97 2.64
N GLY A 290 15.07 14.88 2.82
CA GLY A 290 16.20 14.55 1.96
C GLY A 290 17.03 13.38 2.47
N ARG A 291 17.49 12.53 1.54
CA ARG A 291 18.31 11.34 1.85
C ARG A 291 19.64 11.69 2.51
N GLU A 292 20.11 12.91 2.32
CA GLU A 292 21.37 13.45 2.85
C GLU A 292 21.42 13.36 4.37
N ARG A 293 20.27 13.44 5.05
CA ARG A 293 20.20 13.29 6.50
C ARG A 293 20.63 11.90 6.99
N ILE A 294 20.23 10.84 6.30
CA ILE A 294 20.69 9.49 6.62
C ILE A 294 22.15 9.32 6.21
N LEU A 295 22.53 9.80 5.02
CA LEU A 295 23.91 9.69 4.55
C LEU A 295 24.92 10.39 5.49
N ALA A 296 24.53 11.50 6.10
CA ALA A 296 25.34 12.23 7.08
C ALA A 296 25.54 11.48 8.40
N LEU A 297 24.67 10.52 8.74
CA LEU A 297 24.80 9.68 9.92
C LEU A 297 25.64 8.44 9.65
N ILE A 298 25.84 8.03 8.40
CA ILE A 298 26.65 6.84 8.08
C ILE A 298 28.11 7.13 8.38
N HIS A 299 28.79 6.16 9.02
CA HIS A 299 30.20 6.28 9.35
C HIS A 299 31.04 6.55 8.09
N PRO A 300 32.02 7.49 8.11
CA PRO A 300 32.78 7.88 6.92
C PRO A 300 33.45 6.72 6.18
N ASP A 301 34.00 5.75 6.92
CA ASP A 301 34.63 4.55 6.33
C ASP A 301 33.63 3.64 5.57
N ASP A 302 32.36 3.65 5.97
CA ASP A 302 31.35 2.73 5.43
C ASP A 302 30.55 3.39 4.28
N LEU A 303 30.52 4.72 4.22
CA LEU A 303 29.75 5.49 3.24
C LEU A 303 30.08 5.14 1.77
N PRO A 304 31.36 5.03 1.34
CA PRO A 304 31.67 4.63 -0.04
C PRO A 304 31.14 3.23 -0.39
N GLY A 305 31.24 2.28 0.55
CA GLY A 305 30.75 0.91 0.38
C GLY A 305 29.23 0.83 0.33
N TYR A 306 28.55 1.65 1.14
CA TYR A 306 27.10 1.79 1.16
C TYR A 306 26.57 2.27 -0.20
N LEU A 307 27.13 3.36 -0.72
CA LEU A 307 26.72 3.96 -2.00
C LEU A 307 26.98 3.02 -3.19
N ASN A 308 28.15 2.38 -3.22
CA ASN A 308 28.49 1.42 -4.29
C ASN A 308 27.54 0.21 -4.28
N ALA A 309 27.16 -0.28 -3.09
CA ALA A 309 26.22 -1.39 -2.98
C ALA A 309 24.83 -1.02 -3.48
N LEU A 310 24.35 0.20 -3.19
CA LEU A 310 23.08 0.71 -3.74
C LEU A 310 23.14 0.83 -5.27
N GLU A 311 24.25 1.33 -5.82
CA GLU A 311 24.43 1.46 -7.27
C GLU A 311 24.45 0.08 -7.96
N THR A 312 25.19 -0.87 -7.39
CA THR A 312 25.22 -2.26 -7.88
C THR A 312 23.84 -2.88 -7.88
N SER A 313 23.07 -2.70 -6.79
CA SER A 313 21.68 -3.16 -6.69
C SER A 313 20.78 -2.50 -7.74
N ALA A 314 20.94 -1.20 -7.99
CA ALA A 314 20.16 -0.46 -8.99
C ALA A 314 20.40 -0.97 -10.42
N MET A 315 21.67 -1.20 -10.77
CA MET A 315 22.07 -1.67 -12.09
C MET A 315 21.64 -3.12 -12.33
N ALA A 316 21.97 -4.01 -11.40
CA ALA A 316 21.75 -5.46 -11.53
C ALA A 316 20.34 -5.91 -11.11
N LEU A 317 19.55 -5.05 -10.47
CA LEU A 317 18.27 -5.40 -9.81
C LEU A 317 18.40 -6.57 -8.81
N THR A 318 19.53 -6.65 -8.12
CA THR A 318 19.75 -7.63 -7.06
C THR A 318 19.36 -7.06 -5.69
N PRO A 319 18.90 -7.91 -4.74
CA PRO A 319 18.60 -7.45 -3.38
C PRO A 319 19.79 -6.70 -2.77
N TRP A 320 19.51 -5.54 -2.18
CA TRP A 320 20.48 -4.77 -1.42
C TRP A 320 20.52 -5.28 0.02
N HIS A 321 21.71 -5.68 0.47
CA HIS A 321 21.96 -6.22 1.80
C HIS A 321 23.28 -5.69 2.33
N ARG A 322 23.26 -4.92 3.44
CA ARG A 322 24.47 -4.32 4.02
C ARG A 322 24.38 -4.11 5.52
N GLU A 323 25.46 -4.51 6.20
CA GLU A 323 25.81 -4.05 7.53
C GLU A 323 26.69 -2.79 7.42
N TYR A 324 26.40 -1.77 8.23
CA TYR A 324 27.17 -0.53 8.25
C TYR A 324 27.00 0.18 9.59
N ARG A 325 27.96 1.04 9.91
CA ARG A 325 27.98 1.84 11.13
C ARG A 325 27.31 3.18 10.93
N VAL A 326 26.67 3.67 11.98
CA VAL A 326 26.06 4.99 12.05
C VAL A 326 26.55 5.74 13.29
N CYS A 327 26.82 7.04 13.13
CA CYS A 327 27.18 7.95 14.20
C CYS A 327 25.90 8.65 14.68
N LEU A 328 25.39 8.22 15.84
CA LEU A 328 24.18 8.80 16.42
C LEU A 328 24.47 10.17 17.05
N ALA A 329 23.43 10.97 17.27
CA ALA A 329 23.55 12.29 17.88
C ALA A 329 24.16 12.26 19.30
N SER A 330 24.08 11.13 20.00
CA SER A 330 24.73 10.89 21.29
C SER A 330 26.26 10.79 21.22
N GLY A 331 26.84 10.66 20.03
CA GLY A 331 28.26 10.38 19.81
C GLY A 331 28.61 8.89 19.82
N GLU A 332 27.63 8.01 20.04
CA GLU A 332 27.81 6.56 19.99
C GLU A 332 27.77 6.04 18.54
N VAL A 333 28.59 5.02 18.27
CA VAL A 333 28.59 4.30 16.99
C VAL A 333 27.70 3.06 17.10
N GLY A 334 26.58 3.08 16.38
CA GLY A 334 25.66 1.94 16.28
C GLY A 334 25.86 1.15 14.98
N TRP A 335 25.53 -0.14 14.99
CA TRP A 335 25.49 -0.98 13.80
C TRP A 335 24.07 -1.13 13.27
N ARG A 336 23.92 -1.02 11.95
CA ARG A 336 22.64 -1.18 11.25
C ARG A 336 22.77 -2.25 10.18
N LEU A 337 21.69 -3.00 9.99
CA LEU A 337 21.55 -3.95 8.89
C LEU A 337 20.41 -3.51 7.99
N GLY A 338 20.73 -3.16 6.75
CA GLY A 338 19.75 -2.80 5.73
C GLY A 338 19.46 -3.95 4.78
N ASN A 339 18.17 -4.22 4.53
CA ASN A 339 17.68 -5.20 3.57
C ASN A 339 16.64 -4.54 2.67
N ALA A 340 16.83 -4.57 1.35
CA ALA A 340 15.86 -4.01 0.42
C ALA A 340 15.83 -4.71 -0.93
N HIS A 341 14.65 -4.79 -1.53
CA HIS A 341 14.44 -5.37 -2.85
C HIS A 341 14.21 -4.27 -3.90
N PRO A 342 15.03 -4.18 -4.96
CA PRO A 342 14.82 -3.21 -6.03
C PRO A 342 13.71 -3.66 -6.98
N LYS A 343 12.97 -2.69 -7.52
CA LYS A 343 12.03 -2.84 -8.62
C LYS A 343 12.19 -1.67 -9.58
N ARG A 344 12.43 -1.96 -10.85
CA ARG A 344 12.48 -0.94 -11.90
C ARG A 344 11.07 -0.52 -12.30
N LEU A 345 10.83 0.78 -12.34
CA LEU A 345 9.59 1.41 -12.76
C LEU A 345 9.64 1.74 -14.27
N GLY A 346 8.48 2.00 -14.87
CA GLY A 346 8.36 2.24 -16.32
C GLY A 346 9.03 3.52 -16.82
N ASP A 347 9.29 4.47 -15.93
CA ASP A 347 10.01 5.73 -16.19
C ASP A 347 11.54 5.58 -16.09
N GLY A 348 12.04 4.37 -15.82
CA GLY A 348 13.47 4.09 -15.59
C GLY A 348 13.93 4.31 -14.15
N SER A 349 13.07 4.81 -13.26
CA SER A 349 13.36 4.93 -11.83
C SER A 349 13.50 3.54 -11.18
N VAL A 350 14.25 3.46 -10.09
CA VAL A 350 14.36 2.24 -9.28
C VAL A 350 13.77 2.49 -7.91
N LEU A 351 12.83 1.66 -7.51
CA LEU A 351 12.13 1.70 -6.22
C LEU A 351 12.62 0.54 -5.35
N TRP A 352 13.08 0.83 -4.15
CA TRP A 352 13.43 -0.17 -3.15
C TRP A 352 12.34 -0.23 -2.09
N HIS A 353 11.91 -1.44 -1.76
CA HIS A 353 11.14 -1.71 -0.55
C HIS A 353 12.04 -2.47 0.41
N GLY A 354 12.20 -1.97 1.62
CA GLY A 354 13.14 -2.55 2.56
C GLY A 354 12.85 -2.23 4.01
N PHE A 355 13.67 -2.81 4.86
CA PHE A 355 13.69 -2.55 6.28
C PHE A 355 15.13 -2.44 6.78
N ILE A 356 15.31 -1.70 7.88
CA ILE A 356 16.60 -1.47 8.52
C ILE A 356 16.45 -1.85 9.98
N THR A 357 17.31 -2.74 10.47
CA THR A 357 17.33 -3.17 11.87
C THR A 357 18.58 -2.67 12.58
N ASP A 358 18.47 -2.49 13.89
CA ASP A 358 19.61 -2.31 14.77
C ASP A 358 20.22 -3.69 15.08
N ILE A 359 21.52 -3.85 14.81
CA ILE A 359 22.28 -5.08 15.11
C ILE A 359 23.45 -4.80 16.07
N SER A 360 23.43 -3.66 16.78
CA SER A 360 24.51 -3.25 17.69
C SER A 360 24.65 -4.23 18.85
N GLU A 361 23.54 -4.64 19.45
CA GLU A 361 23.55 -5.64 20.53
C GLU A 361 24.07 -6.99 20.03
N GLN A 362 23.64 -7.42 18.84
CA GLN A 362 24.14 -8.64 18.21
C GLN A 362 25.66 -8.57 17.99
N LYS A 363 26.19 -7.45 17.48
CA LYS A 363 27.63 -7.26 17.29
C LYS A 363 28.40 -7.22 18.60
N ARG A 364 27.83 -6.64 19.66
CA ARG A 364 28.41 -6.65 21.00
C ARG A 364 28.50 -8.08 21.56
N ILE A 365 27.42 -8.85 21.47
CA ILE A 365 27.38 -10.25 21.90
C ILE A 365 28.35 -11.10 21.06
N GLU A 366 28.40 -10.89 19.75
CA GLU A 366 29.34 -11.59 18.85
C GLU A 366 30.80 -11.31 19.26
N ALA A 367 31.14 -10.05 19.54
CA ALA A 367 32.48 -9.67 20.00
C ALA A 367 32.81 -10.26 21.39
N GLU A 368 31.85 -10.26 22.32
CA GLU A 368 32.00 -10.88 23.65
C GLU A 368 32.21 -12.40 23.53
N LEU A 369 31.44 -13.09 22.68
CA LEU A 369 31.61 -14.51 22.42
C LEU A 369 32.95 -14.82 21.74
N GLN A 370 33.40 -14.00 20.80
CA GLN A 370 34.72 -14.14 20.19
C GLN A 370 35.83 -13.96 21.21
N ALA A 371 35.72 -12.98 22.11
CA ALA A 371 36.66 -12.78 23.20
C ALA A 371 36.71 -14.03 24.10
N LEU A 372 35.57 -14.52 24.58
CA LEU A 372 35.49 -15.74 25.42
C LEU A 372 36.03 -17.00 24.71
N ALA A 373 35.86 -17.09 23.39
CA ALA A 373 36.39 -18.22 22.62
C ALA A 373 37.92 -18.22 22.53
N ILE A 374 38.56 -17.05 22.68
CA ILE A 374 39.99 -16.86 22.47
C ILE A 374 40.76 -16.69 23.79
N THR A 375 40.21 -15.97 24.76
CA THR A 375 40.92 -15.56 25.98
C THR A 375 40.41 -16.27 27.24
N ASP A 376 41.29 -16.40 28.23
CA ASP A 376 40.96 -16.80 29.60
C ASP A 376 40.47 -15.57 30.37
N PHE A 377 39.27 -15.65 30.94
CA PHE A 377 38.60 -14.51 31.57
C PHE A 377 39.38 -13.92 32.75
N LEU A 378 40.14 -14.74 33.47
CA LEU A 378 40.85 -14.33 34.66
C LEU A 378 42.18 -13.66 34.31
N THR A 379 42.98 -14.30 33.45
CA THR A 379 44.36 -13.89 33.17
C THR A 379 44.52 -13.02 31.94
N GLN A 380 43.48 -12.90 31.09
CA GLN A 380 43.49 -12.21 29.80
C GLN A 380 44.48 -12.78 28.77
N LEU A 381 45.20 -13.85 29.11
CA LEU A 381 45.98 -14.64 28.16
C LEU A 381 45.05 -15.46 27.27
N PRO A 382 45.50 -15.93 26.09
CA PRO A 382 44.81 -16.97 25.36
C PRO A 382 44.40 -18.16 26.23
N ASN A 383 43.18 -18.64 26.05
CA ASN A 383 42.73 -19.87 26.71
C ASN A 383 43.42 -21.10 26.08
N ARG A 384 43.33 -22.24 26.76
CA ARG A 384 43.92 -23.51 26.29
C ARG A 384 43.58 -23.82 24.83
N ARG A 385 42.32 -23.65 24.43
CA ARG A 385 41.87 -23.99 23.07
C ARG A 385 42.59 -23.12 22.03
N HIS A 386 42.64 -21.79 22.24
CA HIS A 386 43.30 -20.88 21.32
C HIS A 386 44.82 -21.09 21.28
N PHE A 387 45.44 -21.34 22.45
CA PHE A 387 46.85 -21.68 22.53
C PHE A 387 47.19 -22.92 21.69
N MET A 388 46.40 -23.99 21.81
CA MET A 388 46.58 -25.22 21.02
C MET A 388 46.52 -24.95 19.52
N THR A 389 45.53 -24.19 19.06
CA THR A 389 45.41 -23.81 17.64
C THR A 389 46.65 -23.06 17.16
N ARG A 390 47.17 -22.10 17.93
CA ARG A 390 48.40 -21.37 17.55
C ARG A 390 49.65 -22.23 17.58
N LEU A 391 49.74 -23.19 18.50
CA LEU A 391 50.84 -24.15 18.57
C LEU A 391 50.84 -25.08 17.34
N GLU A 392 49.68 -25.57 16.92
CA GLU A 392 49.54 -26.35 15.68
C GLU A 392 49.94 -25.53 14.44
N GLU A 393 49.51 -24.27 14.37
CA GLU A 393 49.93 -23.34 13.30
C GLU A 393 51.45 -23.13 13.27
N GLN A 394 52.11 -23.02 14.43
CA GLN A 394 53.57 -22.91 14.48
C GLN A 394 54.26 -24.20 14.05
N LEU A 395 53.81 -25.37 14.50
CA LEU A 395 54.39 -26.65 14.06
C LEU A 395 54.29 -26.82 12.54
N ALA A 396 53.14 -26.48 11.96
CA ALA A 396 52.95 -26.48 10.51
C ALA A 396 53.88 -25.50 9.76
N ARG A 397 54.28 -24.40 10.41
CA ARG A 397 55.30 -23.49 9.88
C ARG A 397 56.70 -24.10 9.97
N LEU A 398 57.06 -24.72 11.09
CA LEU A 398 58.39 -25.30 11.30
C LEU A 398 58.69 -26.48 10.37
N GLN A 399 57.66 -27.19 9.88
CA GLN A 399 57.80 -28.24 8.87
C GLN A 399 58.21 -27.71 7.48
N ARG A 400 58.20 -26.39 7.25
CA ARG A 400 58.64 -25.79 5.98
C ARG A 400 60.16 -25.59 5.97
N PRO A 401 60.86 -25.86 4.85
CA PRO A 401 62.30 -25.70 4.76
C PRO A 401 62.75 -24.26 5.05
N GLY A 402 63.77 -24.08 5.90
CA GLY A 402 64.43 -22.79 6.14
C GLY A 402 63.91 -21.96 7.33
N ASN A 403 63.00 -22.50 8.15
CA ASN A 403 62.54 -21.82 9.36
C ASN A 403 63.40 -22.14 10.59
N SER A 404 63.62 -21.15 11.46
CA SER A 404 64.32 -21.34 12.74
C SER A 404 63.45 -22.12 13.72
N GLY A 405 64.06 -22.92 14.61
CA GLY A 405 63.35 -23.69 15.64
C GLY A 405 62.55 -22.82 16.62
N ALA A 406 61.64 -23.44 17.36
CA ALA A 406 60.91 -22.78 18.45
C ALA A 406 61.07 -23.57 19.74
N ALA A 407 60.75 -22.96 20.87
CA ALA A 407 60.76 -23.63 22.17
C ALA A 407 59.40 -23.54 22.84
N LEU A 408 58.94 -24.65 23.43
CA LEU A 408 57.72 -24.75 24.22
C LEU A 408 58.10 -24.87 25.69
N LEU A 409 57.52 -24.00 26.50
CA LEU A 409 57.69 -23.96 27.95
C LEU A 409 56.34 -24.18 28.62
N MET A 410 56.28 -25.08 29.59
CA MET A 410 55.16 -25.26 30.50
C MET A 410 55.53 -24.77 31.90
N PHE A 411 54.59 -24.10 32.55
CA PHE A 411 54.76 -23.46 33.85
C PHE A 411 53.67 -23.93 34.79
N ASP A 412 54.01 -24.10 36.05
CA ASP A 412 53.07 -24.34 37.14
C ASP A 412 53.44 -23.48 38.35
N LEU A 413 52.48 -22.70 38.85
CA LEU A 413 52.70 -21.93 40.06
C LEU A 413 52.78 -22.87 41.27
N ASP A 414 53.94 -22.88 41.90
CA ASP A 414 54.20 -23.76 43.01
C ASP A 414 53.31 -23.40 44.21
N HIS A 415 52.87 -24.42 44.93
CA HIS A 415 52.08 -24.26 46.16
C HIS A 415 50.80 -23.40 45.98
N PHE A 416 50.26 -23.29 44.77
CA PHE A 416 49.08 -22.48 44.48
C PHE A 416 47.87 -22.83 45.37
N LYS A 417 47.63 -24.13 45.59
CA LYS A 417 46.61 -24.59 46.56
C LYS A 417 46.83 -24.00 47.97
N GLY A 418 48.08 -23.93 48.43
CA GLY A 418 48.41 -23.33 49.73
C GLY A 418 48.14 -21.82 49.78
N ILE A 419 48.28 -21.12 48.65
CA ILE A 419 47.89 -19.71 48.54
C ILE A 419 46.38 -19.56 48.72
N ASN A 420 45.60 -20.39 48.01
CA ASN A 420 44.13 -20.40 48.14
C ASN A 420 43.67 -20.77 49.56
N ASP A 421 44.27 -21.80 50.15
CA ASP A 421 43.89 -22.28 51.48
C ASP A 421 44.18 -21.25 52.58
N ARG A 422 45.23 -20.42 52.40
CA ARG A 422 45.68 -19.45 53.41
C ARG A 422 45.11 -18.05 53.24
N TRP A 423 44.99 -17.54 52.01
CA TRP A 423 44.54 -16.17 51.72
C TRP A 423 43.22 -16.11 50.93
N GLY A 424 42.62 -17.26 50.65
CA GLY A 424 41.35 -17.38 49.93
C GLY A 424 41.51 -17.36 48.41
N HIS A 425 40.44 -17.77 47.72
CA HIS A 425 40.42 -17.86 46.26
C HIS A 425 40.69 -16.53 45.56
N SER A 426 40.26 -15.40 46.13
CA SER A 426 40.55 -14.08 45.57
C SER A 426 42.05 -13.76 45.54
N ALA A 427 42.82 -14.23 46.51
CA ALA A 427 44.28 -14.06 46.51
C ALA A 427 44.95 -14.98 45.46
N GLY A 428 44.42 -16.19 45.27
CA GLY A 428 44.86 -17.06 44.16
C GLY A 428 44.56 -16.45 42.80
N ASP A 429 43.40 -15.83 42.62
CA ASP A 429 43.04 -15.12 41.40
C ASP A 429 44.00 -13.95 41.10
N GLU A 430 44.38 -13.17 42.13
CA GLU A 430 45.42 -12.14 41.99
C GLU A 430 46.79 -12.74 41.67
N ALA A 431 47.16 -13.88 42.26
CA ALA A 431 48.43 -14.54 41.96
C ALA A 431 48.50 -14.98 40.49
N LEU A 432 47.41 -15.52 39.95
CA LEU A 432 47.32 -15.90 38.53
C LEU A 432 47.40 -14.68 37.61
N ARG A 433 46.72 -13.59 37.95
CA ARG A 433 46.78 -12.33 37.20
C ARG A 433 48.17 -11.72 37.22
N HIS A 434 48.79 -11.65 38.40
CA HIS A 434 50.14 -11.13 38.58
C HIS A 434 51.17 -11.92 37.77
N PHE A 435 51.11 -13.26 37.84
CA PHE A 435 51.97 -14.11 37.01
C PHE A 435 51.74 -13.90 35.52
N ALA A 436 50.49 -13.83 35.07
CA ALA A 436 50.16 -13.61 33.66
C ALA A 436 50.66 -12.24 33.14
N THR A 437 50.59 -11.19 33.97
CA THR A 437 51.16 -9.87 33.65
C THR A 437 52.66 -9.94 33.49
N LEU A 438 53.37 -10.52 34.48
CA LEU A 438 54.83 -10.67 34.40
C LEU A 438 55.26 -11.52 33.21
N LEU A 439 54.55 -12.62 32.93
CA LEU A 439 54.79 -13.47 31.77
C LEU A 439 54.70 -12.67 30.47
N SER A 440 53.62 -11.89 30.30
CA SER A 440 53.37 -11.09 29.11
C SER A 440 54.41 -9.99 28.90
N GLU A 441 54.86 -9.33 29.97
CA GLU A 441 55.89 -8.28 29.91
C GLU A 441 57.26 -8.81 29.46
N GLN A 442 57.56 -10.09 29.72
CA GLN A 442 58.82 -10.71 29.32
C GLN A 442 58.83 -11.17 27.86
N MET A 443 57.67 -11.30 27.22
CA MET A 443 57.54 -11.88 25.89
C MET A 443 57.79 -10.87 24.77
N ARG A 444 58.31 -11.37 23.64
CA ARG A 444 58.41 -10.59 22.40
C ARG A 444 57.07 -10.61 21.68
N ARG A 445 56.84 -9.65 20.79
CA ARG A 445 55.64 -9.59 19.96
C ARG A 445 55.41 -10.83 19.09
N VAL A 446 56.48 -11.57 18.78
CA VAL A 446 56.41 -12.80 18.00
C VAL A 446 56.03 -14.01 18.86
N ASP A 447 56.26 -13.98 20.17
CA ASP A 447 55.97 -15.09 21.08
C ASP A 447 54.47 -15.10 21.44
N PHE A 448 53.97 -16.25 21.90
CA PHE A 448 52.60 -16.32 22.44
C PHE A 448 52.52 -17.25 23.64
N ALA A 449 51.56 -16.95 24.52
CA ALA A 449 51.32 -17.66 25.77
C ALA A 449 49.86 -18.08 25.84
N GLY A 450 49.55 -18.99 26.75
CA GLY A 450 48.19 -19.32 27.10
C GLY A 450 48.10 -19.95 28.48
N ARG A 451 46.92 -19.84 29.10
CA ARG A 451 46.61 -20.56 30.33
C ARG A 451 46.01 -21.92 29.99
N MET A 452 46.64 -22.99 30.46
CA MET A 452 46.24 -24.36 30.17
C MET A 452 45.10 -24.83 31.09
N GLY A 453 45.02 -24.28 32.30
CA GLY A 453 43.96 -24.53 33.28
C GLY A 453 44.51 -24.50 34.70
N GLY A 454 43.69 -24.19 35.71
CA GLY A 454 44.16 -24.11 37.10
C GLY A 454 45.33 -23.13 37.25
N GLU A 455 46.44 -23.60 37.81
CA GLU A 455 47.72 -22.88 37.94
C GLU A 455 48.71 -23.07 36.77
N GLU A 456 48.31 -23.74 35.70
CA GLU A 456 49.20 -24.11 34.59
C GLU A 456 49.17 -23.10 33.42
N PHE A 457 50.34 -22.75 32.93
CA PHE A 457 50.54 -21.86 31.77
C PHE A 457 51.49 -22.50 30.77
N ALA A 458 51.42 -22.04 29.53
CA ALA A 458 52.35 -22.44 28.48
C ALA A 458 52.79 -21.24 27.64
N VAL A 459 54.02 -21.27 27.14
CA VAL A 459 54.60 -20.26 26.26
C VAL A 459 55.29 -20.95 25.09
N VAL A 460 55.13 -20.39 23.90
CA VAL A 460 55.93 -20.72 22.73
C VAL A 460 56.80 -19.52 22.40
N LEU A 461 58.11 -19.72 22.43
CA LEU A 461 59.10 -18.77 21.99
C LEU A 461 59.47 -19.06 20.53
N ASN A 462 59.23 -18.09 19.66
CA ASN A 462 59.56 -18.23 18.24
C ASN A 462 61.03 -17.90 17.99
N ASP A 463 61.64 -18.58 17.02
CA ASP A 463 63.08 -18.45 16.70
C ASP A 463 63.98 -18.68 17.94
N ALA A 464 63.65 -19.71 18.72
CA ALA A 464 64.28 -20.01 20.00
C ALA A 464 64.80 -21.45 20.08
N ASP A 465 65.99 -21.58 20.65
CA ASP A 465 66.65 -22.83 21.02
C ASP A 465 66.58 -23.08 22.54
N HIS A 466 67.13 -24.21 23.00
CA HIS A 466 67.18 -24.52 24.44
C HIS A 466 67.85 -23.42 25.27
N ARG A 467 68.91 -22.79 24.75
CA ARG A 467 69.68 -21.79 25.49
C ARG A 467 68.85 -20.51 25.70
N SER A 468 68.23 -20.01 24.64
CA SER A 468 67.38 -18.82 24.70
C SER A 468 66.11 -19.06 25.52
N ALA A 469 65.52 -20.25 25.43
CA ALA A 469 64.40 -20.66 26.29
C ALA A 469 64.79 -20.70 27.78
N MET A 470 65.98 -21.23 28.10
CA MET A 470 66.50 -21.23 29.47
C MET A 470 66.71 -19.81 30.00
N VAL A 471 67.29 -18.91 29.20
CA VAL A 471 67.46 -17.50 29.57
C VAL A 471 66.11 -16.81 29.82
N PHE A 472 65.11 -17.07 28.98
CA PHE A 472 63.76 -16.57 29.19
C PHE A 472 63.17 -17.06 30.52
N ALA A 473 63.24 -18.36 30.78
CA ALA A 473 62.71 -18.99 31.99
C ALA A 473 63.39 -18.47 33.26
N GLN A 474 64.72 -18.35 33.26
CA GLN A 474 65.49 -17.81 34.39
C GLN A 474 65.13 -16.35 34.67
N ARG A 475 65.00 -15.54 33.62
CA ARG A 475 64.59 -14.14 33.76
C ARG A 475 63.18 -14.01 34.34
N LEU A 476 62.24 -14.87 33.94
CA LEU A 476 60.90 -14.87 34.49
C LEU A 476 60.89 -15.31 35.97
N GLN A 477 61.63 -16.36 36.34
CA GLN A 477 61.78 -16.79 37.73
C GLN A 477 62.37 -15.67 38.60
N GLN A 478 63.45 -15.03 38.15
CA GLN A 478 64.04 -13.91 38.87
C GLN A 478 63.05 -12.76 39.03
N ARG A 479 62.26 -12.47 37.98
CA ARG A 479 61.27 -11.39 38.01
C ARG A 479 60.15 -11.65 39.03
N LEU A 480 59.72 -12.91 39.18
CA LEU A 480 58.73 -13.30 40.20
C LEU A 480 59.27 -13.15 41.62
N GLU A 481 60.56 -13.43 41.82
CA GLU A 481 61.23 -13.22 43.10
C GLU A 481 61.40 -11.73 43.42
N ASP A 482 61.81 -10.93 42.43
CA ASP A 482 62.03 -9.49 42.58
C ASP A 482 60.73 -8.71 42.79
N VAL A 483 59.62 -9.21 42.23
CA VAL A 483 58.30 -8.56 42.26
C VAL A 483 57.27 -9.53 42.85
N PRO A 484 57.26 -9.72 44.19
CA PRO A 484 56.27 -10.58 44.84
C PRO A 484 54.87 -9.98 44.73
N LEU A 485 53.84 -10.82 44.83
CA LEU A 485 52.46 -10.37 44.88
C LEU A 485 52.22 -9.58 46.17
N LEU A 486 51.65 -8.38 46.04
CA LEU A 486 51.17 -7.59 47.18
C LEU A 486 49.65 -7.78 47.31
N TYR A 487 49.22 -8.48 48.34
CA TYR A 487 47.80 -8.71 48.62
C TYR A 487 47.46 -8.26 50.04
N GLN A 488 46.55 -7.28 50.17
CA GLN A 488 46.12 -6.70 51.45
C GLN A 488 47.30 -6.21 52.34
N GLY A 489 48.38 -5.74 51.73
CA GLY A 489 49.58 -5.26 52.44
C GLY A 489 50.59 -6.34 52.82
N GLU A 490 50.29 -7.62 52.59
CA GLU A 490 51.23 -8.73 52.75
C GLU A 490 51.97 -9.04 51.44
N ARG A 491 53.24 -9.44 51.56
CA ARG A 491 54.05 -9.96 50.44
C ARG A 491 53.87 -11.46 50.34
N ILE A 492 53.28 -11.93 49.25
CA ILE A 492 53.13 -13.34 48.93
C ILE A 492 54.22 -13.71 47.91
N PRO A 493 55.26 -14.47 48.31
CA PRO A 493 56.25 -14.94 47.38
C PRO A 493 55.62 -15.97 46.43
N LEU A 494 55.84 -15.80 45.13
CA LEU A 494 55.41 -16.76 44.11
C LEU A 494 56.64 -17.43 43.52
N THR A 495 56.61 -18.76 43.43
CA THR A 495 57.61 -19.54 42.72
C THR A 495 56.95 -20.36 41.62
N VAL A 496 57.73 -20.75 40.61
CA VAL A 496 57.21 -21.45 39.44
C VAL A 496 58.15 -22.59 39.05
N SER A 497 57.56 -23.75 38.82
CA SER A 497 58.25 -24.88 38.18
C SER A 497 58.09 -24.78 36.66
N ILE A 498 59.16 -25.02 35.91
CA ILE A 498 59.19 -24.81 34.45
C ILE A 498 59.74 -26.06 33.74
N GLY A 499 59.00 -26.57 32.75
CA GLY A 499 59.46 -27.59 31.82
C GLY A 499 59.72 -27.02 30.44
N ILE A 500 60.87 -27.30 29.83
CA ILE A 500 61.27 -26.78 28.52
C ILE A 500 61.48 -27.93 27.53
N THR A 501 60.97 -27.76 26.32
CA THR A 501 61.24 -28.64 25.17
C THR A 501 61.45 -27.81 23.91
N THR A 502 62.24 -28.30 22.97
CA THR A 502 62.35 -27.69 21.64
C THR A 502 61.31 -28.27 20.69
N LEU A 503 60.89 -27.43 19.74
CA LEU A 503 59.99 -27.75 18.64
C LEU A 503 60.81 -27.81 17.36
N GLY A 504 60.76 -28.95 16.68
CA GLY A 504 61.49 -29.20 15.43
C GLY A 504 60.59 -29.61 14.28
N ALA A 505 61.19 -29.76 13.09
CA ALA A 505 60.46 -30.23 11.89
C ALA A 505 59.91 -31.67 12.05
N ASP A 506 60.50 -32.46 12.94
CA ASP A 506 60.09 -33.84 13.22
C ASP A 506 58.87 -33.93 14.17
N ASP A 507 58.41 -32.82 14.73
CA ASP A 507 57.21 -32.79 15.55
C ASP A 507 55.94 -32.84 14.69
N ILE A 508 55.24 -33.99 14.77
CA ILE A 508 54.03 -34.26 13.99
C ILE A 508 52.78 -33.64 14.65
N THR A 509 52.73 -33.58 15.99
CA THR A 509 51.55 -33.13 16.73
C THR A 509 51.91 -32.25 17.93
N ALA A 510 51.03 -31.27 18.22
CA ALA A 510 51.14 -30.42 19.40
C ALA A 510 51.10 -31.22 20.72
N ALA A 511 50.34 -32.31 20.75
CA ALA A 511 50.22 -33.18 21.93
C ALA A 511 51.56 -33.85 22.31
N GLY A 512 52.35 -34.27 21.31
CA GLY A 512 53.67 -34.87 21.55
C GLY A 512 54.65 -33.89 22.18
N ALA A 513 54.72 -32.67 21.64
CA ALA A 513 55.56 -31.62 22.19
C ALA A 513 55.15 -31.21 23.61
N LEU A 514 53.84 -31.04 23.85
CA LEU A 514 53.33 -30.76 25.20
C LEU A 514 53.67 -31.85 26.20
N SER A 515 53.50 -33.12 25.82
CA SER A 515 53.87 -34.25 26.69
C SER A 515 55.33 -34.21 27.12
N ARG A 516 56.26 -33.87 26.20
CA ARG A 516 57.69 -33.70 26.55
C ARG A 516 57.91 -32.57 27.54
N SER A 517 57.29 -31.42 27.30
CA SER A 517 57.38 -30.25 28.18
C SER A 517 56.78 -30.54 29.56
N ASP A 518 55.64 -31.23 29.62
CA ASP A 518 54.94 -31.64 30.84
C ASP A 518 55.77 -32.64 31.65
N MET A 519 56.43 -33.61 31.00
CA MET A 519 57.36 -34.52 31.67
C MET A 519 58.55 -33.79 32.32
N ALA A 520 59.08 -32.76 31.67
CA ALA A 520 60.11 -31.91 32.25
C ALA A 520 59.56 -31.11 33.45
N LEU A 521 58.37 -30.52 33.30
CA LEU A 521 57.69 -29.79 34.38
C LEU A 521 57.43 -30.70 35.60
N TYR A 522 57.02 -31.95 35.38
CA TYR A 522 56.83 -32.93 36.43
C TYR A 522 58.14 -33.23 37.18
N ARG A 523 59.27 -33.37 36.47
CA ARG A 523 60.59 -33.50 37.11
C ARG A 523 60.92 -32.27 37.95
N ALA A 524 60.63 -31.07 37.45
CA ALA A 524 60.86 -29.83 38.20
C ALA A 524 60.08 -29.82 39.52
N LYS A 525 58.82 -30.25 39.49
CA LYS A 525 57.97 -30.38 40.69
C LYS A 525 58.48 -31.46 41.66
N ALA A 526 58.90 -32.61 41.15
CA ALA A 526 59.33 -33.75 41.95
C ALA A 526 60.68 -33.50 42.65
N GLU A 527 61.58 -32.76 41.99
CA GLU A 527 62.94 -32.48 42.47
C GLU A 527 63.06 -31.19 43.29
N GLY A 528 61.95 -30.72 43.88
CA GLY A 528 61.97 -29.67 44.88
C GLY A 528 61.32 -28.34 44.48
N ARG A 529 60.67 -28.26 43.31
CA ARG A 529 59.98 -27.06 42.79
C ARG A 529 60.91 -25.86 42.57
N ASN A 530 60.35 -24.71 42.19
CA ASN A 530 61.08 -23.47 41.88
C ASN A 530 62.32 -23.69 40.99
N ARG A 531 62.17 -24.49 39.93
CA ARG A 531 63.29 -24.90 39.08
C ARG A 531 62.87 -25.13 37.64
N ILE A 532 63.88 -25.16 36.78
CA ILE A 532 63.74 -25.29 35.33
C ILE A 532 64.33 -26.63 34.92
N GLU A 533 63.51 -27.45 34.27
CA GLU A 533 63.91 -28.73 33.71
C GLU A 533 63.78 -28.72 32.20
N VAL A 534 64.66 -29.44 31.52
CA VAL A 534 64.65 -29.59 30.06
C VAL A 534 64.37 -31.05 29.72
N HIS A 535 63.58 -31.28 28.67
CA HIS A 535 63.38 -32.61 28.08
C HIS A 535 64.42 -32.94 27.02
#